data_AF-A0A7G6X1R2-F1
#
_entry.id   AF-A0A7G6X1R2-F1
#
_cell.length_a   1.000
_cell.length_b   1.000
_cell.length_c   1.000
_cell.angle_alpha   90.00
_cell.angle_beta   90.00
_cell.angle_gamma   90.00
#
_symmetry.space_group_name_H-M   'P 1'
#
loop_
_entity.id
_entity.type
_entity.pdbx_description
1 polymer ?
#
loop_
_entity_poly.entity_id
_entity_poly.type
_entity_poly.pdbx_seq_one_letter_code
_entity_poly.pdbx_strand_id
1 'polypeptide(L)'
;MSDESWGDLRARCVVPFYQHMMGINALEAAPSVLAEVAALVDTVEPDQVVYLLRSGWREQVIGAWLSLAHPYDESVLAAVRHALETSNGSLTAPCLLAVLVASDAPTAISLIQGYYEADVARSWGSAGLAQAAAATLPDSPLPAPAADDTETFMALSMIANCLKPATDQTAANSDS
;
A
#
# COMPACT_ATOMS: atom_id res chain seq x y z
N MET A 1 24.34 -3.96 1.04
CA MET A 1 24.15 -2.70 1.80
C MET A 1 24.57 -2.92 3.24
N SER A 2 25.28 -1.95 3.85
CA SER A 2 25.66 -1.97 5.27
C SER A 2 24.50 -1.49 6.16
N ASP A 3 24.53 -1.82 7.46
CA ASP A 3 23.52 -1.37 8.43
C ASP A 3 23.39 0.16 8.52
N GLU A 4 24.48 0.88 8.29
CA GLU A 4 24.53 2.35 8.22
C GLU A 4 23.66 2.89 7.08
N SER A 5 23.65 2.20 5.93
CA SER A 5 22.82 2.55 4.76
C SER A 5 21.32 2.39 5.02
N TRP A 6 20.94 1.46 5.89
CA TRP A 6 19.53 1.23 6.24
C TRP A 6 19.02 2.22 7.28
N GLY A 7 19.89 2.65 8.20
CA GLY A 7 19.60 3.75 9.12
C GLY A 7 19.26 5.03 8.38
N ASP A 8 20.07 5.39 7.37
CA ASP A 8 19.85 6.57 6.54
C ASP A 8 18.55 6.48 5.73
N LEU A 9 18.23 5.30 5.18
CA LEU A 9 16.96 5.07 4.49
C LEU A 9 15.77 5.31 5.42
N ARG A 10 15.81 4.80 6.66
CA ARG A 10 14.73 5.00 7.63
C ARG A 10 14.60 6.45 8.07
N ALA A 11 15.71 7.15 8.28
CA ALA A 11 15.71 8.57 8.65
C ALA A 11 15.11 9.45 7.53
N ARG A 12 15.42 9.14 6.27
CA ARG A 12 14.94 9.87 5.10
C ARG A 12 13.48 9.54 4.75
N CYS A 13 13.11 8.26 4.73
CA CYS A 13 11.85 7.81 4.16
C CYS A 13 10.80 7.48 5.22
N VAL A 14 11.19 6.99 6.41
CA VAL A 14 10.22 6.43 7.35
C VAL A 14 9.84 7.45 8.42
N VAL A 15 10.83 7.95 9.15
CA VAL A 15 10.64 8.85 10.30
C VAL A 15 9.74 10.06 10.00
N PRO A 16 9.87 10.76 8.86
CA PRO A 16 9.07 11.95 8.60
C PRO A 16 7.61 11.65 8.30
N PHE A 17 7.29 10.46 7.78
CA PHE A 17 6.02 10.23 7.08
C PHE A 17 5.12 9.16 7.70
N TYR A 18 5.67 8.17 8.44
CA TYR A 18 4.88 6.99 8.82
C TYR A 18 3.63 7.32 9.64
N GLN A 19 3.66 8.35 10.49
CA GLN A 19 2.49 8.74 11.29
C GLN A 19 1.37 9.36 10.45
N HIS A 20 1.75 10.09 9.41
CA HIS A 20 0.81 10.71 8.47
C HIS A 20 0.24 9.70 7.49
N MET A 21 1.00 8.66 7.18
CA MET A 21 0.66 7.72 6.11
C MET A 21 0.14 6.36 6.59
N MET A 22 0.12 6.10 7.91
CA MET A 22 -0.34 4.82 8.47
C MET A 22 -1.87 4.69 8.45
N GLY A 23 -2.35 3.50 8.07
CA GLY A 23 -3.78 3.18 8.05
C GLY A 23 -4.60 4.22 7.29
N ILE A 24 -5.66 4.71 7.93
CA ILE A 24 -6.53 5.75 7.37
C ILE A 24 -6.00 7.18 7.58
N ASN A 25 -4.91 7.38 8.33
CA ASN A 25 -4.34 8.73 8.52
C ASN A 25 -3.90 9.35 7.19
N ALA A 26 -3.58 8.52 6.19
CA ALA A 26 -3.23 8.96 4.85
C ALA A 26 -4.31 9.86 4.24
N LEU A 27 -5.59 9.66 4.59
CA LEU A 27 -6.71 10.49 4.14
C LEU A 27 -6.64 11.93 4.63
N GLU A 28 -5.99 12.15 5.77
CA GLU A 28 -5.81 13.46 6.41
C GLU A 28 -4.39 14.02 6.18
N ALA A 29 -3.56 13.33 5.38
CA ALA A 29 -2.20 13.77 5.10
C ALA A 29 -2.23 15.09 4.33
N ALA A 30 -1.44 16.06 4.79
CA ALA A 30 -1.33 17.35 4.12
C ALA A 30 -0.83 17.16 2.67
N PRO A 31 -1.28 17.99 1.71
CA PRO A 31 -0.82 17.89 0.32
C PRO A 31 0.72 17.94 0.18
N SER A 32 1.41 18.67 1.04
CA SER A 32 2.88 18.70 1.07
C SER A 32 3.49 17.35 1.46
N VAL A 33 2.86 16.63 2.40
CA VAL A 33 3.31 15.28 2.80
C VAL A 33 3.13 14.30 1.64
N LEU A 34 1.97 14.34 0.96
CA LEU A 34 1.73 13.49 -0.20
C LEU A 34 2.71 13.77 -1.33
N ALA A 35 3.02 15.05 -1.59
CA ALA A 35 4.01 15.45 -2.60
C ALA A 35 5.44 14.98 -2.25
N GLU A 36 5.84 15.06 -0.98
CA GLU A 36 7.14 14.55 -0.53
C GLU A 36 7.23 13.03 -0.63
N VAL A 37 6.15 12.30 -0.31
CA VAL A 37 6.09 10.84 -0.50
C VAL A 37 6.15 10.49 -1.98
N ALA A 38 5.41 11.19 -2.86
CA ALA A 38 5.49 10.98 -4.30
C ALA A 38 6.91 11.21 -4.84
N ALA A 39 7.59 12.27 -4.39
CA ALA A 39 8.98 12.51 -4.76
C ALA A 39 9.92 11.39 -4.28
N LEU A 40 9.62 10.72 -3.17
CA LEU A 40 10.36 9.55 -2.74
C LEU A 40 10.09 8.32 -3.61
N VAL A 41 8.85 8.10 -4.05
CA VAL A 41 8.48 7.01 -4.97
C VAL A 41 9.38 7.03 -6.20
N ASP A 42 9.65 8.20 -6.78
CA ASP A 42 10.50 8.34 -7.96
C ASP A 42 12.01 8.08 -7.73
N THR A 43 12.47 7.92 -6.47
CA THR A 43 13.90 7.87 -6.13
C THR A 43 14.34 6.59 -5.40
N VAL A 44 13.41 5.73 -5.04
CA VAL A 44 13.72 4.52 -4.27
C VAL A 44 14.02 3.33 -5.17
N GLU A 45 15.00 2.54 -4.76
CA GLU A 45 15.37 1.30 -5.44
C GLU A 45 14.53 0.11 -4.93
N PRO A 46 14.32 -0.94 -5.75
CA PRO A 46 13.52 -2.11 -5.35
C PRO A 46 14.01 -2.77 -4.05
N ASP A 47 15.32 -2.88 -3.84
CA ASP A 47 15.90 -3.51 -2.65
C ASP A 47 15.66 -2.71 -1.36
N GLN A 48 15.57 -1.38 -1.47
CA GLN A 48 15.15 -0.49 -0.38
C GLN A 48 13.69 -0.73 -0.01
N VAL A 49 12.81 -0.83 -1.02
CA VAL A 49 11.39 -1.12 -0.80
C VAL A 49 11.20 -2.50 -0.15
N VAL A 50 11.90 -3.52 -0.64
CA VAL A 50 11.89 -4.87 -0.06
C VAL A 50 12.36 -4.86 1.39
N TYR A 51 13.43 -4.13 1.70
CA TYR A 51 13.91 -3.97 3.07
C TYR A 51 12.84 -3.37 3.98
N LEU A 52 12.16 -2.29 3.55
CA LEU A 52 11.13 -1.62 4.33
C LEU A 52 9.91 -2.53 4.58
N LEU A 53 9.43 -3.22 3.55
CA LEU A 53 8.29 -4.15 3.63
C LEU A 53 8.55 -5.37 4.53
N ARG A 54 9.81 -5.77 4.71
CA ARG A 54 10.21 -6.87 5.60
C ARG A 54 10.62 -6.44 7.00
N SER A 55 10.56 -5.14 7.28
CA SER A 55 10.97 -4.56 8.56
C SER A 55 9.77 -4.44 9.52
N GLY A 56 9.82 -3.51 10.48
CA GLY A 56 8.72 -3.27 11.42
C GLY A 56 7.54 -2.54 10.77
N TRP A 57 6.43 -2.44 11.51
CA TRP A 57 5.19 -1.89 10.98
C TRP A 57 5.32 -0.45 10.43
N ARG A 58 6.19 0.38 11.03
CA ARG A 58 6.41 1.77 10.57
C ARG A 58 7.05 1.79 9.18
N GLU A 59 8.05 0.94 9.00
CA GLU A 59 8.74 0.74 7.74
C GLU A 59 7.79 0.13 6.72
N GLN A 60 6.95 -0.83 7.10
CA GLN A 60 5.96 -1.45 6.22
C GLN A 60 4.94 -0.45 5.65
N VAL A 61 4.44 0.48 6.46
CA VAL A 61 3.55 1.55 5.99
C VAL A 61 4.17 2.31 4.83
N ILE A 62 5.40 2.77 5.01
CA ILE A 62 6.09 3.56 3.99
C ILE A 62 6.55 2.69 2.84
N GLY A 63 7.04 1.49 3.10
CA GLY A 63 7.42 0.51 2.09
C GLY A 63 6.24 0.15 1.17
N ALA A 64 5.01 0.10 1.70
CA ALA A 64 3.80 -0.10 0.90
C ALA A 64 3.61 1.06 -0.09
N TRP A 65 3.57 2.31 0.37
CA TRP A 65 3.41 3.45 -0.55
C TRP A 65 4.54 3.55 -1.57
N LEU A 66 5.78 3.29 -1.15
CA LEU A 66 6.95 3.31 -2.01
C LEU A 66 7.01 2.14 -3.00
N SER A 67 6.25 1.05 -2.79
CA SER A 67 6.18 -0.06 -3.74
C SER A 67 5.50 0.30 -5.06
N LEU A 68 4.74 1.40 -5.08
CA LEU A 68 4.13 1.93 -6.29
C LEU A 68 5.14 2.31 -7.38
N ALA A 69 6.42 2.53 -7.01
CA ALA A 69 7.51 2.76 -7.95
C ALA A 69 7.83 1.52 -8.81
N HIS A 70 7.54 0.33 -8.29
CA HIS A 70 8.01 -0.94 -8.83
C HIS A 70 6.86 -1.97 -8.94
N PRO A 71 5.73 -1.64 -9.61
CA PRO A 71 4.52 -2.46 -9.58
C PRO A 71 4.69 -3.84 -10.23
N TYR A 72 5.70 -4.00 -11.10
CA TYR A 72 6.00 -5.25 -11.81
C TYR A 72 7.28 -5.94 -11.33
N ASP A 73 7.93 -5.43 -10.28
CA ASP A 73 9.11 -6.08 -9.72
C ASP A 73 8.68 -7.24 -8.81
N GLU A 74 9.02 -8.46 -9.21
CA GLU A 74 8.65 -9.70 -8.51
C GLU A 74 9.15 -9.73 -7.05
N SER A 75 10.31 -9.13 -6.76
CA SER A 75 10.86 -9.10 -5.41
C SER A 75 10.06 -8.16 -4.50
N VAL A 76 9.63 -7.02 -5.04
CA VAL A 76 8.75 -6.05 -4.37
C VAL A 76 7.36 -6.65 -4.17
N LEU A 77 6.75 -7.26 -5.19
CA LEU A 77 5.46 -7.94 -5.07
C LEU A 77 5.48 -9.06 -4.03
N ALA A 78 6.54 -9.87 -4.01
CA ALA A 78 6.72 -10.89 -2.98
C ALA A 78 6.85 -10.30 -1.58
N ALA A 79 7.47 -9.12 -1.43
CA ALA A 79 7.58 -8.42 -0.17
C ALA A 79 6.26 -7.76 0.25
N VAL A 80 5.46 -7.21 -0.67
CA VAL A 80 4.11 -6.69 -0.40
C VAL A 80 3.20 -7.81 0.09
N ARG A 81 3.23 -8.97 -0.57
CA ARG A 81 2.52 -10.18 -0.12
C ARG A 81 2.90 -10.53 1.31
N HIS A 82 4.21 -10.63 1.59
CA HIS A 82 4.69 -10.96 2.93
C HIS A 82 4.24 -9.92 3.98
N ALA A 83 4.29 -8.63 3.64
CA ALA A 83 3.84 -7.56 4.52
C ALA A 83 2.34 -7.66 4.81
N LEU A 84 1.52 -8.01 3.81
CA LEU A 84 0.08 -8.22 4.00
C LEU A 84 -0.21 -9.45 4.87
N GLU A 85 0.46 -10.57 4.62
CA GLU A 85 0.34 -11.82 5.42
C GLU A 85 0.75 -11.63 6.89
N THR A 86 1.69 -10.71 7.15
CA THR A 86 2.19 -10.40 8.50
C THR A 86 1.55 -9.17 9.12
N SER A 87 0.72 -8.43 8.36
CA SER A 87 -0.05 -7.32 8.88
C SER A 87 -1.12 -7.84 9.83
N ASN A 88 -1.19 -7.27 11.03
CA ASN A 88 -2.12 -7.69 12.08
C ASN A 88 -3.16 -6.60 12.39
N GLY A 89 -3.59 -5.86 11.37
CA GLY A 89 -4.68 -4.89 11.50
C GLY A 89 -4.44 -3.52 10.85
N SER A 90 -5.16 -2.54 11.37
CA SER A 90 -5.50 -1.28 10.70
C SER A 90 -4.36 -0.30 10.46
N LEU A 91 -3.19 -0.50 11.05
CA LEU A 91 -2.06 0.42 10.86
C LEU A 91 -1.37 0.23 9.51
N THR A 92 -1.33 -0.99 8.99
CA THR A 92 -0.57 -1.34 7.77
C THR A 92 -1.48 -1.88 6.66
N ALA A 93 -2.52 -2.62 7.02
CA ALA A 93 -3.39 -3.28 6.04
C ALA A 93 -4.04 -2.29 5.04
N PRO A 94 -4.56 -1.12 5.45
CA PRO A 94 -5.19 -0.20 4.49
C PRO A 94 -4.25 0.25 3.37
N CYS A 95 -3.00 0.58 3.71
CA CYS A 95 -1.97 0.98 2.73
C CYS A 95 -1.63 -0.19 1.80
N LEU A 96 -1.41 -1.38 2.36
CA LEU A 96 -1.05 -2.58 1.60
C LEU A 96 -2.16 -3.01 0.63
N LEU A 97 -3.42 -2.95 1.06
CA LEU A 97 -4.58 -3.22 0.20
C LEU A 97 -4.67 -2.22 -0.95
N ALA A 98 -4.52 -0.93 -0.66
CA ALA A 98 -4.60 0.13 -1.66
C ALA A 98 -3.51 -0.02 -2.73
N VAL A 99 -2.26 -0.27 -2.33
CA VAL A 99 -1.17 -0.44 -3.31
C VAL A 99 -1.28 -1.75 -4.08
N LEU A 100 -1.76 -2.82 -3.46
CA LEU A 100 -1.97 -4.09 -4.14
C LEU A 100 -3.01 -3.99 -5.26
N VAL A 101 -4.11 -3.27 -5.02
CA VAL A 101 -5.10 -2.95 -6.06
C VAL A 101 -4.51 -2.02 -7.10
N ALA A 102 -3.81 -0.97 -6.69
CA ALA A 102 -3.25 0.03 -7.60
C ALA A 102 -2.15 -0.54 -8.52
N SER A 103 -1.42 -1.58 -8.10
CA SER A 103 -0.38 -2.23 -8.90
C SER A 103 -0.93 -3.21 -9.96
N ASP A 104 -2.25 -3.40 -10.07
CA ASP A 104 -2.89 -4.34 -10.99
C ASP A 104 -2.29 -5.77 -10.91
N ALA A 105 -1.87 -6.17 -9.72
CA ALA A 105 -1.18 -7.44 -9.52
C ALA A 105 -2.13 -8.62 -9.84
N PRO A 106 -1.76 -9.59 -10.70
CA PRO A 106 -2.62 -10.73 -11.06
C PRO A 106 -3.07 -11.58 -9.86
N THR A 107 -2.34 -11.50 -8.75
CA THR A 107 -2.62 -12.23 -7.51
C THR A 107 -3.33 -11.38 -6.46
N ALA A 108 -3.72 -10.15 -6.78
CA ALA A 108 -4.34 -9.22 -5.82
C ALA A 108 -5.56 -9.84 -5.15
N ILE A 109 -6.47 -10.45 -5.92
CA ILE A 109 -7.71 -10.99 -5.36
C ILE A 109 -7.49 -12.12 -4.36
N SER A 110 -6.57 -13.06 -4.65
CA SER A 110 -6.28 -14.18 -3.76
C SER A 110 -5.57 -13.73 -2.48
N LEU A 111 -4.71 -12.71 -2.58
CA LEU A 111 -4.03 -12.11 -1.44
C LEU A 111 -4.99 -11.33 -0.53
N ILE A 112 -5.88 -10.54 -1.12
CA ILE A 112 -6.92 -9.81 -0.39
C ILE A 112 -7.86 -10.79 0.32
N GLN A 113 -8.26 -11.88 -0.36
CA GLN A 113 -9.08 -12.92 0.24
C GLN A 113 -8.36 -13.59 1.43
N GLY A 114 -7.09 -13.96 1.27
CA GLY A 114 -6.30 -14.56 2.34
C GLY A 114 -6.17 -13.64 3.57
N TYR A 115 -5.97 -12.34 3.33
CA TYR A 115 -5.97 -11.35 4.41
C TYR A 115 -7.34 -11.27 5.10
N TYR A 116 -8.43 -11.16 4.33
CA TYR A 116 -9.80 -11.09 4.86
C TYR A 116 -10.12 -12.28 5.77
N GLU A 117 -9.82 -13.50 5.33
CA GLU A 117 -10.08 -14.73 6.11
C GLU A 117 -9.29 -14.72 7.44
N ALA A 118 -8.03 -14.26 7.41
CA ALA A 118 -7.20 -14.12 8.60
C ALA A 118 -7.70 -13.02 9.55
N ASP A 119 -8.11 -11.87 9.02
CA ASP A 119 -8.65 -10.74 9.79
C ASP A 119 -9.95 -11.14 10.49
N VAL A 120 -10.88 -11.81 9.79
CA VAL A 120 -12.13 -12.32 10.39
C VAL A 120 -11.84 -13.33 11.50
N ALA A 121 -10.92 -14.26 11.27
CA ALA A 121 -10.58 -15.28 12.26
C ALA A 121 -9.92 -14.71 13.53
N ARG A 122 -9.21 -13.58 13.40
CA ARG A 122 -8.39 -12.99 14.47
C ARG A 122 -8.90 -11.65 14.99
N SER A 123 -9.95 -11.11 14.39
CA SER A 123 -10.56 -9.81 14.70
C SER A 123 -9.56 -8.64 14.69
N TRP A 124 -8.77 -8.55 13.60
CA TRP A 124 -7.78 -7.48 13.46
C TRP A 124 -8.39 -6.12 13.07
N GLY A 125 -9.59 -6.11 12.49
CA GLY A 125 -10.40 -4.91 12.32
C GLY A 125 -10.20 -4.17 11.00
N SER A 126 -9.75 -4.86 9.95
CA SER A 126 -9.68 -4.30 8.58
C SER A 126 -10.30 -5.23 7.53
N ALA A 127 -11.08 -6.22 7.94
CA ALA A 127 -11.86 -7.07 7.03
C ALA A 127 -12.78 -6.27 6.10
N GLY A 128 -13.42 -5.20 6.61
CA GLY A 128 -14.29 -4.32 5.80
C GLY A 128 -13.55 -3.65 4.65
N LEU A 129 -12.34 -3.13 4.90
CA LEU A 129 -11.48 -2.57 3.86
C LEU A 129 -10.96 -3.63 2.88
N ALA A 130 -10.74 -4.87 3.33
CA ALA A 130 -10.38 -5.96 2.43
C ALA A 130 -11.55 -6.35 1.50
N GLN A 131 -12.80 -6.34 2.00
CA GLN A 131 -13.99 -6.50 1.17
C GLN A 131 -14.10 -5.37 0.14
N ALA A 132 -13.87 -4.12 0.58
CA ALA A 132 -13.91 -2.95 -0.31
C ALA A 132 -12.84 -3.03 -1.40
N ALA A 133 -11.62 -3.43 -1.04
CA ALA A 133 -10.52 -3.66 -1.98
C ALA A 133 -10.83 -4.79 -2.98
N ALA A 134 -11.39 -5.90 -2.52
CA ALA A 134 -11.77 -6.99 -3.41
C ALA A 134 -12.90 -6.57 -4.37
N ALA A 135 -13.87 -5.77 -3.90
CA ALA A 135 -14.99 -5.31 -4.70
C ALA A 135 -14.60 -4.40 -5.89
N THR A 136 -13.40 -3.81 -5.88
CA THR A 136 -12.88 -3.06 -7.04
C THR A 136 -12.27 -3.96 -8.12
N LEU A 137 -12.04 -5.24 -7.81
CA LEU A 137 -11.48 -6.24 -8.72
C LEU A 137 -12.61 -7.10 -9.33
N PRO A 138 -12.43 -7.59 -10.58
CA PRO A 138 -13.40 -8.46 -11.21
C PRO A 138 -13.56 -9.78 -10.42
N ASP A 139 -14.77 -10.34 -10.46
CA ASP A 139 -15.10 -11.66 -9.90
C ASP A 139 -14.74 -11.84 -8.42
N SER A 140 -14.87 -10.79 -7.62
CA SER A 140 -14.60 -10.83 -6.18
C SER A 140 -15.38 -11.95 -5.47
N PRO A 141 -14.70 -12.85 -4.73
CA PRO A 141 -15.36 -13.90 -3.96
C PRO A 141 -15.81 -13.42 -2.57
N LEU A 142 -15.47 -12.18 -2.18
CA LEU A 142 -15.78 -11.64 -0.86
C LEU A 142 -17.20 -11.08 -0.79
N PRO A 143 -17.81 -11.05 0.40
CA PRO A 143 -19.09 -10.37 0.60
C PRO A 143 -19.02 -8.89 0.21
N ALA A 144 -20.17 -8.31 -0.13
CA ALA A 144 -20.27 -6.89 -0.40
C ALA A 144 -19.82 -6.07 0.83
N PRO A 145 -18.96 -5.05 0.65
CA PRO A 145 -18.50 -4.19 1.73
C PRO A 145 -19.61 -3.27 2.26
N ALA A 146 -19.42 -2.73 3.46
CA ALA A 146 -20.22 -1.61 3.94
C ALA A 146 -19.94 -0.33 3.13
N ALA A 147 -20.88 0.62 3.14
CA ALA A 147 -20.74 1.88 2.43
C ALA A 147 -19.53 2.69 2.93
N ASP A 148 -19.35 2.79 4.24
CA ASP A 148 -18.25 3.53 4.87
C ASP A 148 -16.87 2.94 4.51
N ASP A 149 -16.75 1.60 4.47
CA ASP A 149 -15.54 0.90 4.05
C ASP A 149 -15.24 1.17 2.57
N THR A 150 -16.29 1.20 1.73
CA THR A 150 -16.18 1.49 0.30
C THR A 150 -15.66 2.91 0.08
N GLU A 151 -16.25 3.90 0.74
CA GLU A 151 -15.82 5.30 0.65
C GLU A 151 -14.37 5.47 1.13
N THR A 152 -14.04 4.87 2.27
CA THR A 152 -12.68 4.91 2.84
C THR A 152 -11.67 4.30 1.86
N PHE A 153 -11.97 3.13 1.29
CA PHE A 153 -11.06 2.47 0.35
C PHE A 153 -10.92 3.22 -0.97
N MET A 154 -12.00 3.82 -1.49
CA MET A 154 -11.93 4.67 -2.68
C MET A 154 -11.00 5.86 -2.47
N ALA A 155 -11.08 6.52 -1.30
CA ALA A 155 -10.19 7.62 -0.97
C ALA A 155 -8.72 7.17 -0.85
N LEU A 156 -8.45 6.01 -0.23
CA LEU A 156 -7.11 5.42 -0.19
C LEU A 156 -6.57 5.06 -1.58
N SER A 157 -7.44 4.55 -2.46
CA SER A 157 -7.09 4.23 -3.85
C SER A 157 -6.76 5.48 -4.66
N MET A 158 -7.46 6.60 -4.42
CA MET A 158 -7.10 7.88 -5.02
C MET A 158 -5.71 8.33 -4.60
N ILE A 159 -5.35 8.20 -3.31
CA ILE A 159 -3.99 8.49 -2.83
C ILE A 159 -2.98 7.59 -3.53
N ALA A 160 -3.20 6.28 -3.59
CA ALA A 160 -2.30 5.35 -4.27
C ALA A 160 -2.08 5.76 -5.74
N ASN A 161 -3.14 6.14 -6.46
CA ASN A 161 -3.02 6.60 -7.84
C ASN A 161 -2.28 7.94 -7.96
N CYS A 162 -2.46 8.87 -7.02
CA CYS A 162 -1.71 10.13 -7.00
C CYS A 162 -0.22 9.94 -6.71
N LEU A 163 0.16 8.87 -6.01
CA LEU A 163 1.54 8.56 -5.66
C LEU A 163 2.28 7.75 -6.73
N LYS A 164 1.59 7.17 -7.73
CA LYS A 164 2.23 6.43 -8.83
C LYS A 164 3.22 7.33 -9.58
N PRO A 165 4.34 6.78 -10.08
CA PRO A 165 5.31 7.53 -10.89
C PRO A 165 4.64 8.25 -12.07
N ALA A 166 5.14 9.44 -12.41
CA ALA A 166 4.58 10.26 -13.48
C ALA A 166 4.51 9.57 -14.86
N THR A 167 5.38 8.60 -15.13
CA THR A 167 5.39 7.80 -16.37
C THR A 167 4.13 6.96 -16.55
N ASP A 168 3.47 6.54 -15.45
CA ASP A 168 2.24 5.75 -15.49
C ASP A 168 0.98 6.62 -15.54
N GLN A 169 1.10 7.92 -15.24
CA GLN A 169 -0.03 8.87 -15.31
C GLN A 169 -0.30 9.38 -16.73
N THR A 170 0.70 9.40 -17.61
CA THR A 170 0.54 9.84 -19.02
C THR A 170 -0.20 8.84 -19.92
N ALA A 171 -0.20 7.55 -19.57
CA ALA A 171 -0.93 6.54 -20.34
C ALA A 171 -2.46 6.72 -20.25
N ALA A 172 -2.97 7.31 -19.15
CA ALA A 172 -4.40 7.54 -18.95
C ALA A 172 -4.95 8.81 -19.64
N ASN A 173 -4.09 9.76 -20.02
CA ASN A 173 -4.48 11.04 -20.64
C ASN A 173 -4.24 11.09 -22.16
N SER A 174 -3.84 9.99 -22.78
CA SER A 174 -3.55 9.93 -24.22
C SER A 174 -4.74 9.48 -25.07
N ASP A 175 -5.89 9.15 -24.46
CA ASP A 175 -7.15 8.78 -25.13
C ASP A 175 -8.27 9.78 -24.81
N SER A 176 -8.11 11.04 -25.23
CA SER A 176 -9.21 12.04 -25.24
C SER A 176 -9.19 12.85 -26.53
#